data_AF-A0A965QD98-F1
#
_entry.id   AF-A0A965QD98-F1
#
_cell.length_a   1.000
_cell.length_b   1.000
_cell.length_c   1.000
_cell.angle_alpha   90.00
_cell.angle_beta   90.00
_cell.angle_gamma   90.00
#
_symmetry.space_group_name_H-M   'P 1'
#
loop_
_entity.id
_entity.type
_entity.pdbx_description
1 polymer ?
#
loop_
_entity_poly.entity_id
_entity_poly.type
_entity_poly.pdbx_seq_one_letter_code
_entity_poly.pdbx_strand_id
1 'polypeptide(L)' 'AAIIVVAGMDGALPSVVGGLVRVPVIAVPSSVGYGASFNGLAALLTMLNSCAAGVVVCNIDNGFGAAMAAARILGEPAV' A
#
# COMPACT_ATOMS: atom_id res chain seq x y z
N ALA A 1 -4.61 2.32 -15.15
CA ALA A 1 -5.31 2.15 -13.86
C ALA A 1 -4.29 1.74 -12.81
N ALA A 2 -4.51 2.08 -11.55
CA ALA A 2 -3.68 1.71 -10.40
C ALA A 2 -4.61 1.39 -9.23
N ILE A 3 -4.15 0.57 -8.28
CA ILE A 3 -4.94 0.20 -7.09
C ILE A 3 -4.23 0.70 -5.85
N ILE A 4 -4.94 1.43 -4.99
CA ILE A 4 -4.45 1.81 -3.67
C ILE A 4 -5.10 0.88 -2.65
N VAL A 5 -4.26 0.19 -1.87
CA VAL A 5 -4.69 -0.78 -0.87
C VAL A 5 -4.34 -0.24 0.51
N VAL A 6 -5.36 0.05 1.32
CA VAL A 6 -5.20 0.49 2.70
C VAL A 6 -5.51 -0.67 3.64
N ALA A 7 -4.57 -1.05 4.52
CA ALA A 7 -4.78 -2.12 5.49
C ALA A 7 -3.95 -1.90 6.77
N GLY A 8 -4.52 -2.21 7.93
CA GLY A 8 -3.86 -1.99 9.24
C GLY A 8 -3.77 -3.21 10.17
N MET A 9 -4.21 -4.39 9.72
CA MET A 9 -3.99 -5.65 10.45
C MET A 9 -2.57 -6.20 10.19
N ASP A 10 -2.43 -7.48 9.81
CA ASP A 10 -1.16 -8.12 9.47
C ASP A 10 -0.56 -7.58 8.16
N GLY A 11 -1.31 -6.84 7.35
CA GLY A 11 -0.78 -6.12 6.18
C GLY A 11 -0.55 -6.99 4.94
N ALA A 12 -1.11 -8.20 4.87
CA ALA A 12 -0.94 -9.12 3.75
C ALA A 12 -1.73 -8.76 2.47
N LEU A 13 -2.76 -7.92 2.59
CA LEU A 13 -3.70 -7.61 1.51
C LEU A 13 -3.04 -7.09 0.21
N PRO A 14 -2.09 -6.12 0.23
CA PRO A 14 -1.49 -5.62 -1.01
C PRO A 14 -0.64 -6.67 -1.72
N SER A 15 -0.04 -7.61 -0.99
CA SER A 15 0.71 -8.73 -1.57
C SER A 15 -0.21 -9.67 -2.35
N VAL A 16 -1.40 -9.96 -1.80
CA VAL A 16 -2.43 -10.76 -2.48
C VAL A 16 -2.91 -10.04 -3.73
N VAL A 17 -3.25 -8.75 -3.61
CA VAL A 17 -3.71 -7.94 -4.75
C VAL A 17 -2.64 -7.89 -5.84
N GLY A 18 -1.37 -7.68 -5.49
CA GLY A 18 -0.25 -7.66 -6.44
C GLY A 18 -0.06 -8.97 -7.22
N GLY A 19 -0.48 -10.11 -6.66
CA GLY A 19 -0.50 -11.39 -7.39
C GLY A 19 -1.70 -11.58 -8.32
N LEU A 20 -2.77 -10.81 -8.13
CA LEU A 20 -4.05 -10.96 -8.85
C LEU A 20 -4.22 -9.95 -9.99
N VAL A 21 -3.50 -8.83 -9.95
CA VAL A 21 -3.68 -7.73 -10.92
C VAL A 21 -2.42 -7.48 -11.73
N ARG A 22 -2.60 -6.94 -12.94
CA ARG A 22 -1.50 -6.55 -13.84
C ARG A 22 -1.15 -5.06 -13.75
N VAL A 23 -1.80 -4.34 -12.84
CA VAL A 23 -1.62 -2.89 -12.65
C VAL A 23 -0.83 -2.61 -11.37
N PRO A 24 -0.16 -1.45 -11.26
CA PRO A 24 0.55 -1.06 -10.04
C PRO A 24 -0.35 -1.09 -8.80
N VAL A 25 0.20 -1.60 -7.69
CA VAL A 25 -0.47 -1.65 -6.39
C VAL A 25 0.29 -0.76 -5.41
N ILE A 26 -0.37 0.26 -4.88
CA ILE A 26 0.19 1.16 -3.88
C ILE A 26 -0.37 0.78 -2.52
N ALA A 27 0.48 0.29 -1.64
CA ALA A 27 0.15 -0.15 -0.30
C ALA A 27 0.27 1.02 0.69
N VAL A 28 -0.78 1.26 1.47
CA VAL A 28 -0.82 2.23 2.56
C VAL A 28 -1.09 1.48 3.86
N PRO A 29 -0.06 1.28 4.69
CA PRO A 29 -0.27 0.72 6.01
C PRO A 29 -1.11 1.71 6.83
N SER A 30 -2.13 1.25 7.53
CA SER A 30 -2.90 2.12 8.44
C SER A 30 -2.46 1.91 9.88
N SER A 31 -2.44 2.99 10.66
CA SER A 31 -2.24 2.91 12.11
C SER A 31 -3.42 2.22 12.82
N VAL A 32 -4.58 2.16 12.15
CA VAL A 32 -5.80 1.54 12.67
C VAL A 32 -5.78 0.04 12.43
N GLY A 33 -5.58 -0.71 13.51
CA GLY A 33 -5.65 -2.16 13.55
C GLY A 33 -5.74 -2.64 15.00
N TYR A 34 -6.24 -3.85 15.22
CA TYR A 34 -6.42 -4.39 16.58
C TYR A 34 -5.18 -5.12 17.09
N GLY A 35 -5.03 -5.15 18.42
CA GLY A 35 -4.03 -5.98 19.10
C GLY A 35 -2.58 -5.60 18.74
N ALA A 36 -1.88 -6.53 18.08
CA ALA A 36 -0.45 -6.43 17.75
C ALA A 36 -0.15 -5.59 16.49
N SER A 37 -1.01 -4.64 16.12
CA SER A 37 -0.76 -3.76 14.97
C SER A 37 0.38 -2.77 15.23
N PHE A 38 0.67 -2.47 16.51
CA PHE A 38 1.68 -1.50 16.95
C PHE A 38 1.57 -0.16 16.19
N ASN A 39 0.36 0.40 16.13
CA ASN A 39 0.07 1.66 15.46
C ASN A 39 0.50 1.65 13.97
N GLY A 40 0.31 0.50 13.30
CA GLY A 40 0.59 0.30 11.89
C GLY A 40 2.00 -0.21 11.57
N LEU A 41 2.89 -0.37 12.57
CA LEU A 41 4.23 -0.92 12.35
C LEU A 41 4.21 -2.37 11.86
N ALA A 42 3.29 -3.19 12.40
CA ALA A 42 3.15 -4.56 11.93
C ALA A 42 2.74 -4.59 10.46
N ALA A 43 1.73 -3.81 10.08
CA ALA A 43 1.28 -3.68 8.70
C ALA A 43 2.41 -3.15 7.79
N LEU A 44 3.11 -2.10 8.19
CA LEU A 44 4.21 -1.50 7.41
C LEU A 44 5.31 -2.53 7.12
N LEU A 45 5.77 -3.26 8.14
CA LEU A 45 6.85 -4.24 7.99
C LEU A 45 6.41 -5.41 7.11
N THR A 46 5.18 -5.90 7.26
CA THR A 46 4.65 -6.95 6.37
C THR A 46 4.56 -6.47 4.92
N MET A 47 4.05 -5.27 4.69
CA MET A 47 3.91 -4.70 3.34
C MET A 47 5.27 -4.50 2.67
N LEU A 48 6.28 -4.00 3.41
CA LEU A 48 7.65 -3.85 2.91
C LEU A 48 8.32 -5.19 2.60
N ASN A 49 7.94 -6.26 3.30
CA ASN A 49 8.44 -7.60 3.07
C ASN A 49 7.69 -8.35 1.96
N SER A 50 6.80 -7.68 1.22
CA SER A 50 6.09 -8.28 0.10
C SER A 50 7.03 -8.68 -1.03
N CYS A 51 6.89 -9.92 -1.52
CA CYS A 51 7.55 -10.38 -2.74
C CYS A 51 6.72 -10.13 -4.01
N ALA A 52 5.51 -9.58 -3.89
CA ALA A 52 4.64 -9.36 -5.05
C ALA A 52 5.19 -8.22 -5.91
N ALA A 53 5.44 -8.51 -7.19
CA ALA A 53 5.97 -7.53 -8.12
C ALA A 53 4.98 -6.38 -8.34
N GLY A 54 5.48 -5.15 -8.43
CA GLY A 54 4.66 -3.97 -8.68
C GLY A 54 3.90 -3.43 -7.46
N VAL A 55 4.22 -3.92 -6.25
CA VAL A 55 3.78 -3.31 -4.99
C VAL A 55 4.74 -2.20 -4.56
N VAL A 56 4.19 -1.02 -4.28
CA VAL A 56 4.93 0.14 -3.74
C VAL A 56 4.33 0.50 -2.39
N VAL A 57 5.16 0.67 -1.36
CA VAL A 57 4.68 0.93 0.01
C VAL A 57 4.86 2.40 0.37
N CYS A 58 3.82 3.01 0.92
CA CYS A 58 3.85 4.36 1.49
C CYS A 58 4.04 4.34 3.01
N ASN A 59 4.28 5.51 3.58
CA ASN A 59 4.27 5.69 5.04
C ASN A 59 2.90 5.33 5.63
N ILE A 60 2.90 5.05 6.94
CA ILE A 60 1.67 4.80 7.71
C ILE A 60 0.70 5.97 7.55
N ASP A 61 -0.55 5.65 7.22
CA ASP A 61 -1.66 6.56 6.95
C ASP A 61 -1.44 7.57 5.81
N ASN A 62 -0.38 7.44 5.01
CA ASN A 62 -0.05 8.39 3.95
C ASN A 62 -0.85 8.15 2.67
N GLY A 63 -2.17 8.34 2.75
CA GLY A 63 -3.08 8.24 1.61
C GLY A 63 -2.81 9.29 0.52
N PHE A 64 -2.35 10.49 0.90
CA PHE A 64 -1.97 11.53 -0.06
C PHE A 64 -0.77 11.10 -0.91
N GLY A 65 0.29 10.59 -0.28
CA GLY A 65 1.46 10.07 -0.97
C GLY A 65 1.10 8.94 -1.92
N ALA A 66 0.17 8.07 -1.53
CA ALA A 66 -0.31 7.00 -2.39
C ALA A 66 -1.08 7.50 -3.61
N ALA A 67 -1.97 8.48 -3.44
CA ALA A 67 -2.69 9.11 -4.55
C ALA A 67 -1.73 9.82 -5.51
N MET A 68 -0.76 10.57 -4.98
CA MET A 68 0.26 11.24 -5.81
C MET A 68 1.16 10.24 -6.54
N ALA A 69 1.53 9.13 -5.90
CA ALA A 69 2.27 8.06 -6.55
C ALA A 69 1.46 7.44 -7.69
N ALA A 70 0.18 7.14 -7.45
CA ALA A 70 -0.71 6.60 -8.47
C ALA A 70 -0.86 7.56 -9.67
N ALA A 71 -1.14 8.85 -9.43
CA ALA A 71 -1.27 9.86 -10.48
C ALA A 71 -0.01 9.96 -11.35
N ARG A 72 1.18 9.99 -10.71
CA ARG A 72 2.46 10.03 -11.42
C ARG A 72 2.74 8.76 -12.22
N ILE A 73 2.42 7.58 -11.68
CA ILE A 73 2.59 6.31 -12.39
C ILE A 73 1.63 6.22 -13.59
N LEU A 74 0.43 6.78 -13.47
CA LEU A 74 -0.55 6.85 -14.56
C LEU A 74 -0.18 7.89 -15.64
N GLY A 75 0.84 8.71 -15.39
CA GLY A 75 1.25 9.77 -16.30
C GLY A 75 0.26 10.95 -16.35
N GLU A 76 -0.55 11.14 -15.31
CA GLU A 76 -1.39 12.33 -15.21
C GLU A 76 -0.51 13.58 -15.02
N PRO A 77 -0.74 14.67 -15.78
CA PRO A 77 0.04 15.89 -15.63
C PRO A 77 -0.07 16.38 -14.19
N ALA A 78 1.08 16.68 -13.58
CA ALA A 78 1.11 17.25 -12.24
C ALA A 78 0.23 18.50 -12.19
N VAL A 79 -0.76 18.49 -11.29
CA VAL A 79 -1.63 19.65 -11.00
C VAL A 79 -0.82 20.89 -10.64
#